data_AF-A0AB39BI01-F1
#
_entry.id   AF-A0AB39BI01-F1
#
_cell.length_a   1.000
_cell.length_b   1.000
_cell.length_c   1.000
_cell.angle_alpha   90.00
_cell.angle_beta   90.00
_cell.angle_gamma   90.00
#
_symmetry.space_group_name_H-M   'P 1'
#
loop_
_entity.id
_entity.type
_entity.pdbx_description
1 polymer ?
#
loop_
_entity_poly.entity_id
_entity_poly.type
_entity_poly.pdbx_seq_one_letter_code
_entity_poly.pdbx_strand_id
1 'polypeptide(L)'
;MSTASELDTRTPWWNPVWRLAQPMSWLLVPLTLAGVVALLWYRLPSFVADPVVTIAAVLAQVVLGGLLFLLLRAVDPLRSLGRPRILLVTAVAWGGGLCVFLSGFLNEQIDAIGAKLGLASGLILSAPIIEEGVKLLGVLALIGVGRRWVRDPIDGLVLGAAVGIGFLTVENVTYALTASSDAVAADFPVWEAVTQSLLVRGALGVGSHSLYAGIAGFGLAALIVGHQRRRTGRGVLVFAASLVTVLAAHLLWDAEWGLASPANVVPPAIIAAALVVIAAVLLVRARRRVRERGLVPAADRAARAGDTVSE
;
A
#
# COMPACT_ATOMS: atom_id res chain seq x y z
N MET A 1 -2.49 31.04 -38.03
CA MET A 1 -2.12 29.62 -38.00
C MET A 1 -1.00 29.44 -36.97
N SER A 2 -1.35 29.00 -35.77
CA SER A 2 -0.38 28.67 -34.71
C SER A 2 -0.56 27.19 -34.41
N THR A 3 0.48 26.41 -34.69
CA THR A 3 0.52 24.97 -34.55
C THR A 3 0.64 24.60 -33.08
N ALA A 4 -0.38 23.93 -32.56
CA ALA A 4 -0.31 23.18 -31.31
C ALA A 4 0.63 21.97 -31.50
N SER A 5 1.93 22.17 -31.33
CA SER A 5 2.92 21.10 -31.29
C SER A 5 3.97 21.37 -30.23
N GLU A 6 3.59 21.30 -28.97
CA GLU A 6 4.54 21.04 -27.88
C GLU A 6 3.76 20.42 -26.72
N LEU A 7 3.57 19.10 -26.82
CA LEU A 7 3.41 18.28 -25.62
C LEU A 7 4.74 18.42 -24.86
N ASP A 8 4.76 19.34 -23.90
CA ASP A 8 5.85 19.58 -22.97
C ASP A 8 6.19 18.26 -22.24
N THR A 9 7.17 17.57 -22.78
CA THR A 9 7.79 16.36 -22.26
C THR A 9 8.94 16.68 -21.31
N ARG A 10 9.07 17.95 -20.87
CA ARG A 10 10.19 18.46 -20.07
C ARG A 10 9.76 19.04 -18.73
N THR A 11 8.81 18.42 -18.03
CA THR A 11 8.74 18.67 -16.58
C THR A 11 9.92 17.92 -15.92
N PRO A 12 10.88 18.63 -15.30
CA PRO A 12 12.02 17.95 -14.67
C PRO A 12 11.55 16.99 -13.58
N TRP A 13 12.30 15.93 -13.30
CA TRP A 13 11.96 14.99 -12.21
C TRP A 13 11.89 15.66 -10.83
N TRP A 14 12.50 16.85 -10.68
CA TRP A 14 12.44 17.73 -9.51
C TRP A 14 11.34 18.80 -9.56
N ASN A 15 10.51 18.87 -10.61
CA ASN A 15 9.42 19.85 -10.67
C ASN A 15 8.51 19.63 -9.44
N PRO A 16 8.45 20.58 -8.50
CA PRO A 16 8.11 20.26 -7.13
C PRO A 16 6.65 19.83 -7.07
N VAL A 17 6.47 18.51 -6.99
CA VAL A 17 5.25 17.87 -6.47
C VAL A 17 4.86 18.52 -5.16
N TRP A 18 5.88 18.89 -4.39
CA TRP A 18 5.85 19.66 -3.18
C TRP A 18 5.94 21.15 -3.49
N ARG A 19 4.96 21.73 -4.20
CA ARG A 19 4.82 23.18 -4.06
C ARG A 19 4.60 23.42 -2.57
N LEU A 20 5.50 24.15 -1.94
CA LEU A 20 5.38 24.65 -0.56
C LEU A 20 4.07 25.46 -0.35
N ALA A 21 3.29 25.69 -1.40
CA ALA A 21 1.94 26.25 -1.34
C ALA A 21 0.80 25.23 -1.09
N GLN A 22 1.05 23.91 -1.09
CA GLN A 22 0.00 22.91 -0.81
C GLN A 22 0.03 22.48 0.68
N PRO A 23 -1.02 22.74 1.48
CA PRO A 23 -1.02 22.42 2.92
C PRO A 23 -0.71 20.96 3.24
N MET A 24 -1.14 20.03 2.37
CA MET A 24 -0.98 18.59 2.57
C MET A 24 0.49 18.12 2.48
N SER A 25 1.35 18.84 1.76
CA SER A 25 2.78 18.48 1.64
C SER A 25 3.55 18.74 2.93
N TRP A 26 3.19 19.80 3.65
CA TRP A 26 3.73 20.16 4.96
C TRP A 26 3.39 19.17 6.06
N LEU A 27 2.35 18.37 5.86
CA LEU A 27 2.00 17.29 6.78
C LEU A 27 2.66 15.99 6.34
N LEU A 28 2.54 15.63 5.05
CA LEU A 28 2.96 14.32 4.57
C LEU A 28 4.47 14.07 4.75
N VAL A 29 5.33 14.98 4.32
CA VAL A 29 6.79 14.75 4.39
C VAL A 29 7.29 14.74 5.83
N PRO A 30 6.98 15.74 6.68
CA PRO A 30 7.43 15.73 8.08
C PRO A 30 6.87 14.54 8.88
N LEU A 31 5.60 14.17 8.69
CA LEU A 31 5.03 12.99 9.36
C LEU A 31 5.68 11.70 8.90
N THR A 32 6.00 11.57 7.61
CA THR A 32 6.73 10.41 7.09
C THR A 32 8.11 10.30 7.74
N LEU A 33 8.86 11.42 7.78
CA LEU A 33 10.19 11.47 8.39
C LEU A 33 10.13 11.19 9.89
N ALA A 34 9.20 11.82 10.60
CA ALA A 34 8.98 11.60 12.03
C ALA A 34 8.62 10.14 12.31
N GLY A 35 7.78 9.51 11.47
CA GLY A 35 7.44 8.10 11.60
C GLY A 35 8.62 7.17 11.38
N VAL A 36 9.50 7.44 10.40
CA VAL A 36 10.73 6.68 10.20
C VAL A 36 11.67 6.83 11.40
N VAL A 37 11.88 8.05 11.89
CA VAL A 37 12.72 8.30 13.07
C VAL A 37 12.15 7.63 14.30
N ALA A 38 10.83 7.73 14.52
CA ALA A 38 10.14 7.10 15.62
C ALA A 38 10.25 5.57 15.55
N LEU A 39 10.08 4.98 14.37
CA LEU A 39 10.29 3.54 14.16
C LEU A 39 11.71 3.12 14.55
N LEU A 40 12.71 3.81 14.00
CA LEU A 40 14.12 3.48 14.22
C LEU A 40 14.47 3.61 15.70
N TRP A 41 14.00 4.68 16.35
CA TRP A 41 14.18 4.88 17.79
C TRP A 41 13.50 3.78 18.61
N TYR A 42 12.23 3.49 18.29
CA TYR A 42 11.42 2.51 19.02
C TYR A 42 11.98 1.10 18.92
N ARG A 43 12.46 0.71 17.73
CA ARG A 43 12.97 -0.64 17.44
C ARG A 43 14.50 -0.75 17.53
N LEU A 44 15.20 0.32 17.92
CA LEU A 44 16.66 0.33 18.07
C LEU A 44 17.17 -0.83 18.94
N PRO A 45 16.57 -1.14 20.12
CA PRO A 45 17.04 -2.26 20.93
C PRO A 45 16.98 -3.60 20.20
N SER A 46 15.91 -3.86 19.44
CA SER A 46 15.77 -5.08 18.64
C SER A 46 16.78 -5.16 17.51
N PHE A 47 17.07 -4.03 16.85
CA PHE A 47 18.03 -3.97 15.75
C PHE A 47 19.48 -4.20 16.19
N VAL A 48 19.84 -3.80 17.42
CA VAL A 48 21.22 -3.96 17.92
C VAL A 48 21.42 -5.25 18.72
N ALA A 49 20.33 -5.88 19.18
CA ALA A 49 20.40 -7.14 19.94
C ALA A 49 20.92 -8.31 19.10
N ASP A 50 20.49 -8.41 17.83
CA ASP A 50 21.04 -9.38 16.87
C ASP A 50 21.33 -8.69 15.52
N PRO A 51 22.55 -8.14 15.36
CA PRO A 51 22.93 -7.45 14.14
C PRO A 51 22.95 -8.35 12.90
N VAL A 52 23.26 -9.65 13.08
CA VAL A 52 23.36 -10.59 11.95
C VAL A 52 21.97 -10.92 11.42
N VAL A 53 21.02 -11.24 12.31
CA VAL A 53 19.62 -11.45 11.94
C VAL A 53 19.03 -10.17 11.35
N THR A 54 19.33 -9.01 11.93
CA THR A 54 18.87 -7.71 11.41
C THR A 54 19.33 -7.49 9.97
N ILE A 55 20.62 -7.66 9.70
CA ILE A 55 21.17 -7.48 8.34
C ILE A 55 20.55 -8.50 7.38
N ALA A 56 20.46 -9.78 7.77
CA ALA A 56 19.90 -10.83 6.93
C ALA A 56 18.42 -10.57 6.59
N ALA A 57 17.61 -10.20 7.59
CA ALA A 57 16.20 -9.88 7.42
C ALA A 57 16.01 -8.64 6.52
N VAL A 58 16.79 -7.57 6.76
CA VAL A 58 16.74 -6.36 5.93
C VAL A 58 17.09 -6.68 4.48
N LEU A 59 18.18 -7.42 4.23
CA LEU A 59 18.58 -7.78 2.87
C LEU A 59 17.52 -8.63 2.16
N ALA A 60 16.99 -9.65 2.84
CA ALA A 60 15.93 -10.51 2.29
C ALA A 60 14.67 -9.69 1.93
N GLN A 61 14.26 -8.77 2.80
CA GLN A 61 13.06 -7.96 2.57
C GLN A 61 13.28 -6.83 1.57
N VAL A 62 14.49 -6.26 1.48
CA VAL A 62 14.83 -5.30 0.41
C VAL A 62 14.74 -5.98 -0.97
N VAL A 63 15.20 -7.23 -1.09
CA VAL A 63 15.04 -8.01 -2.33
C VAL A 63 13.56 -8.24 -2.62
N LEU A 64 12.77 -8.75 -1.67
CA LEU A 64 11.35 -9.01 -1.87
C LEU A 64 10.56 -7.73 -2.21
N GLY A 65 10.72 -6.68 -1.41
CA GLY A 65 10.07 -5.38 -1.61
C GLY A 65 10.49 -4.74 -2.94
N GLY A 66 11.76 -4.86 -3.32
CA GLY A 66 12.28 -4.45 -4.62
C GLY A 66 11.61 -5.19 -5.78
N LEU A 67 11.49 -6.51 -5.70
CA LEU A 67 10.80 -7.34 -6.71
C LEU A 67 9.31 -6.96 -6.83
N LEU A 68 8.60 -6.79 -5.71
CA LEU A 68 7.20 -6.34 -5.71
C LEU A 68 7.05 -4.94 -6.29
N PHE A 69 7.99 -4.04 -6.00
CA PHE A 69 8.00 -2.70 -6.58
C PHE A 69 8.25 -2.75 -8.09
N LEU A 70 9.17 -3.58 -8.56
CA LEU A 70 9.40 -3.79 -9.99
C LEU A 70 8.17 -4.38 -10.69
N LEU A 71 7.49 -5.35 -10.07
CA LEU A 71 6.23 -5.89 -10.56
C LEU A 71 5.16 -4.79 -10.66
N LEU A 72 5.00 -3.98 -9.62
CA LEU A 72 4.08 -2.84 -9.63
C LEU A 72 4.37 -1.87 -10.79
N ARG A 73 5.65 -1.61 -11.07
CA ARG A 73 6.09 -0.79 -12.21
C ARG A 73 5.78 -1.42 -13.55
N ALA A 74 5.96 -2.74 -13.69
CA ALA A 74 5.63 -3.49 -14.90
C ALA A 74 4.12 -3.53 -15.19
N VAL A 75 3.30 -3.48 -14.14
CA VAL A 75 1.83 -3.53 -14.22
C VAL A 75 1.22 -2.16 -14.63
N ASP A 76 1.93 -1.05 -14.47
CA ASP A 76 1.48 0.26 -14.95
C ASP A 76 2.59 1.08 -15.63
N PRO A 77 3.22 0.59 -16.73
CA PRO A 77 4.40 1.22 -17.32
C PRO A 77 4.11 2.65 -17.80
N LEU A 78 2.96 2.82 -18.45
CA LEU A 78 2.56 4.06 -19.12
C LEU A 78 2.23 5.20 -18.15
N ARG A 79 1.71 4.92 -16.95
CA ARG A 79 1.49 5.96 -15.92
C ARG A 79 2.64 6.04 -14.93
N SER A 80 3.43 4.98 -14.73
CA SER A 80 4.62 5.02 -13.87
C SER A 80 5.73 5.95 -14.39
N LEU A 81 5.76 6.19 -15.71
CA LEU A 81 6.69 7.15 -16.34
C LEU A 81 6.24 8.61 -16.18
N GLY A 82 4.93 8.87 -16.09
CA GLY A 82 4.36 10.21 -15.93
C GLY A 82 4.18 10.66 -14.48
N ARG A 83 4.19 9.74 -13.51
CA ARG A 83 4.10 10.08 -12.07
C ARG A 83 5.47 10.48 -11.53
N PRO A 84 5.54 11.54 -10.69
CA PRO A 84 6.77 11.89 -10.00
C PRO A 84 7.26 10.73 -9.14
N ARG A 85 8.51 10.30 -9.33
CA ARG A 85 9.14 9.21 -8.57
C ARG A 85 9.05 9.46 -7.06
N ILE A 86 9.15 10.72 -6.65
CA ILE A 86 9.08 11.14 -5.26
C ILE A 86 7.75 10.76 -4.58
N LEU A 87 6.61 10.73 -5.29
CA LEU A 87 5.35 10.28 -4.70
C LEU A 87 5.38 8.80 -4.31
N LEU A 88 5.97 7.97 -5.17
CA LEU A 88 6.09 6.53 -4.91
C LEU A 88 7.10 6.26 -3.79
N VAL A 89 8.21 7.01 -3.75
CA VAL A 89 9.19 6.92 -2.65
C VAL A 89 8.55 7.34 -1.33
N THR A 90 7.80 8.44 -1.30
CA THR A 90 7.07 8.87 -0.10
C THR A 90 6.00 7.86 0.30
N ALA A 91 5.33 7.21 -0.66
CA ALA A 91 4.38 6.14 -0.37
C ALA A 91 5.06 4.95 0.34
N VAL A 92 6.17 4.47 -0.22
CA VAL A 92 6.96 3.38 0.39
C VAL A 92 7.48 3.80 1.77
N ALA A 93 7.98 5.03 1.92
CA ALA A 93 8.48 5.54 3.20
C ALA A 93 7.37 5.71 4.25
N TRP A 94 6.18 6.16 3.85
CA TRP A 94 5.01 6.22 4.73
C TRP A 94 4.64 4.84 5.25
N GLY A 95 4.56 3.87 4.33
CA GLY A 95 4.25 2.48 4.66
C GLY A 95 5.30 1.84 5.57
N GLY A 96 6.58 1.94 5.22
CA GLY A 96 7.65 1.30 5.99
C GLY A 96 8.01 2.00 7.29
N GLY A 97 7.82 3.32 7.38
CA GLY A 97 8.13 4.11 8.56
C GLY A 97 6.91 4.29 9.46
N LEU A 98 6.09 5.28 9.11
CA LEU A 98 4.99 5.73 9.97
C LEU A 98 3.93 4.65 10.19
N CYS A 99 3.52 3.91 9.16
CA CYS A 99 2.52 2.86 9.34
C CYS A 99 3.04 1.75 10.26
N VAL A 100 4.24 1.20 10.03
CA VAL A 100 4.79 0.14 10.90
C VAL A 100 4.94 0.64 12.34
N PHE A 101 5.47 1.84 12.54
CA PHE A 101 5.60 2.42 13.88
C PHE A 101 4.25 2.59 14.57
N LEU A 102 3.33 3.34 13.95
CA LEU A 102 2.09 3.72 14.60
C LEU A 102 1.19 2.50 14.84
N SER A 103 1.13 1.58 13.88
CA SER A 103 0.34 0.36 14.04
C SER A 103 0.92 -0.56 15.09
N GLY A 104 2.23 -0.82 15.07
CA GLY A 104 2.89 -1.63 16.08
C GLY A 104 2.68 -1.04 17.48
N PHE A 105 2.95 0.26 17.65
CA PHE A 105 2.76 0.95 18.92
C PHE A 105 1.31 0.86 19.42
N LEU A 106 0.32 1.22 18.59
CA LEU A 106 -1.09 1.22 19.02
C LEU A 106 -1.61 -0.19 19.33
N ASN A 107 -1.23 -1.19 18.54
CA ASN A 107 -1.59 -2.58 18.79
C ASN A 107 -1.03 -3.07 20.13
N GLU A 108 0.24 -2.78 20.42
CA GLU A 108 0.86 -3.12 21.71
C GLU A 108 0.16 -2.41 22.89
N GLN A 109 -0.29 -1.15 22.72
CA GLN A 109 -1.07 -0.46 23.75
C GLN A 109 -2.45 -1.09 23.97
N ILE A 110 -3.14 -1.48 22.89
CA ILE A 110 -4.45 -2.12 22.97
C ILE A 110 -4.34 -3.45 23.71
N ASP A 111 -3.30 -4.23 23.41
CA ASP A 111 -3.05 -5.49 24.10
C ASP A 111 -2.70 -5.30 25.57
N ALA A 112 -1.87 -4.31 25.90
CA ALA A 112 -1.58 -3.99 27.29
C ALA A 112 -2.84 -3.57 28.08
N ILE A 113 -3.77 -2.86 27.45
CA ILE A 113 -5.07 -2.51 28.04
C ILE A 113 -5.94 -3.76 28.18
N GLY A 114 -6.05 -4.58 27.13
CA GLY A 114 -6.82 -5.82 27.13
C GLY A 114 -6.38 -6.77 28.24
N ALA A 115 -5.06 -6.97 28.40
CA ALA A 115 -4.48 -7.79 29.45
C ALA A 115 -4.86 -7.30 30.86
N LYS A 116 -4.84 -5.98 31.10
CA LYS A 116 -5.26 -5.38 32.38
C LYS A 116 -6.76 -5.54 32.65
N LEU A 117 -7.57 -5.67 31.60
CA LEU A 117 -9.02 -5.87 31.68
C LEU A 117 -9.43 -7.35 31.67
N GLY A 118 -8.47 -8.28 31.60
CA GLY A 118 -8.76 -9.71 31.50
C GLY A 118 -9.41 -10.12 30.17
N LEU A 119 -9.26 -9.32 29.12
CA LEU A 119 -9.77 -9.62 27.79
C LEU A 119 -8.75 -10.46 27.02
N ALA A 120 -9.23 -11.33 26.12
CA ALA A 120 -8.37 -11.98 25.13
C ALA A 120 -7.70 -10.92 24.24
N SER A 121 -6.52 -11.24 23.69
CA SER A 121 -5.76 -10.32 22.83
C SER A 121 -6.67 -9.73 21.74
N GLY A 122 -6.70 -8.40 21.70
CA GLY A 122 -7.51 -7.65 20.75
C GLY A 122 -6.88 -7.60 19.36
N LEU A 123 -5.64 -8.08 19.21
CA LEU A 123 -4.82 -7.91 18.00
C LEU A 123 -5.51 -8.39 16.74
N ILE A 124 -6.21 -9.53 16.80
CA ILE A 124 -6.91 -10.08 15.62
C ILE A 124 -7.86 -9.03 15.05
N LEU A 125 -8.54 -8.24 15.89
CA LEU A 125 -9.46 -7.19 15.42
C LEU A 125 -8.78 -5.83 15.27
N SER A 126 -7.89 -5.45 16.19
CA SER A 126 -7.28 -4.13 16.20
C SER A 126 -6.24 -3.97 15.10
N ALA A 127 -5.45 -5.01 14.81
CA ALA A 127 -4.37 -4.93 13.85
C ALA A 127 -4.89 -4.63 12.44
N PRO A 128 -5.89 -5.35 11.89
CA PRO A 128 -6.42 -5.05 10.57
C PRO A 128 -6.98 -3.63 10.46
N ILE A 129 -7.68 -3.17 11.48
CA ILE A 129 -8.32 -1.85 11.49
C ILE A 129 -7.26 -0.74 11.53
N ILE A 130 -6.29 -0.85 12.44
CA ILE A 130 -5.28 0.19 12.65
C ILE A 130 -4.31 0.21 11.48
N GLU A 131 -3.81 -0.95 11.08
CA GLU A 131 -2.85 -1.06 10.00
C GLU A 131 -3.40 -0.59 8.66
N GLU A 132 -4.55 -1.11 8.25
CA GLU A 132 -5.14 -0.70 6.97
C GLU A 132 -5.68 0.73 7.03
N GLY A 133 -6.12 1.19 8.21
CA GLY A 133 -6.52 2.57 8.46
C GLY A 133 -5.37 3.56 8.23
N VAL A 134 -4.22 3.35 8.88
CA VAL A 134 -3.05 4.25 8.75
C VAL A 134 -2.46 4.21 7.34
N LYS A 135 -2.45 3.04 6.69
CA LYS A 135 -2.06 2.91 5.27
C LYS A 135 -2.98 3.74 4.37
N LEU A 136 -4.29 3.63 4.57
CA LEU A 136 -5.28 4.36 3.78
C LEU A 136 -5.22 5.87 3.99
N LEU A 137 -4.91 6.34 5.21
CA LEU A 137 -4.63 7.76 5.48
C LEU A 137 -3.42 8.26 4.68
N GLY A 138 -2.37 7.45 4.56
CA GLY A 138 -1.23 7.74 3.68
C GLY A 138 -1.66 7.88 2.23
N VAL A 139 -2.46 6.95 1.72
CA VAL A 139 -3.00 7.02 0.35
C VAL A 139 -3.84 8.28 0.16
N LEU A 140 -4.68 8.66 1.13
CA LEU A 140 -5.47 9.88 1.08
C LEU A 140 -4.58 11.13 0.98
N ALA A 141 -3.55 11.23 1.83
CA ALA A 141 -2.59 12.34 1.81
C ALA A 141 -1.84 12.41 0.47
N LEU A 142 -1.38 11.26 -0.05
CA LEU A 142 -0.72 11.14 -1.34
C LEU A 142 -1.63 11.54 -2.50
N ILE A 143 -2.91 11.15 -2.48
CA ILE A 143 -3.90 11.60 -3.48
C ILE A 143 -4.12 13.11 -3.36
N GLY A 144 -4.12 13.67 -2.15
CA GLY A 144 -4.23 15.10 -1.92
C GLY A 144 -3.12 15.92 -2.54
N VAL A 145 -1.87 15.56 -2.26
CA VAL A 145 -0.68 16.19 -2.84
C VAL A 145 -0.57 15.90 -4.35
N GLY A 146 -0.79 14.64 -4.71
CA GLY A 146 -0.68 14.14 -6.07
C GLY A 146 -1.93 14.32 -6.93
N ARG A 147 -2.88 15.18 -6.53
CA ARG A 147 -4.25 15.20 -7.12
C ARG A 147 -4.28 15.33 -8.63
N ARG A 148 -3.36 16.12 -9.22
CA ARG A 148 -3.23 16.27 -10.69
C ARG A 148 -2.83 14.98 -11.44
N TRP A 149 -2.27 14.02 -10.72
CA TRP A 149 -1.82 12.73 -11.23
C TRP A 149 -2.81 11.58 -10.97
N VAL A 150 -3.83 11.82 -10.14
CA VAL A 150 -4.88 10.86 -9.78
C VAL A 150 -6.13 11.18 -10.59
N ARG A 151 -6.31 10.47 -11.70
CA ARG A 151 -7.36 10.70 -12.70
C ARG A 151 -8.39 9.58 -12.74
N ASP A 152 -7.99 8.38 -12.36
CA ASP A 152 -8.84 7.20 -12.31
C ASP A 152 -8.51 6.32 -11.08
N PRO A 153 -9.41 5.42 -10.68
CA PRO A 153 -9.23 4.59 -9.47
C PRO A 153 -7.94 3.77 -9.41
N ILE A 154 -7.36 3.40 -10.55
CA ILE A 154 -6.06 2.68 -10.61
C ILE A 154 -4.91 3.50 -10.06
N ASP A 155 -4.97 4.83 -10.14
CA ASP A 155 -3.91 5.66 -9.55
C ASP A 155 -3.88 5.47 -8.02
N GLY A 156 -5.06 5.29 -7.39
CA GLY A 156 -5.17 4.92 -5.99
C GLY A 156 -4.67 3.50 -5.71
N LEU A 157 -4.92 2.55 -6.63
CA LEU A 157 -4.39 1.19 -6.51
C LEU A 157 -2.86 1.17 -6.46
N VAL A 158 -2.21 1.91 -7.35
CA VAL A 158 -0.75 1.95 -7.40
C VAL A 158 -0.15 2.66 -6.19
N LEU A 159 -0.75 3.77 -5.74
CA LEU A 159 -0.31 4.46 -4.53
C LEU A 159 -0.49 3.58 -3.29
N GLY A 160 -1.64 2.91 -3.17
CA GLY A 160 -1.92 1.95 -2.12
C GLY A 160 -0.92 0.79 -2.11
N ALA A 161 -0.70 0.17 -3.26
CA ALA A 161 0.27 -0.93 -3.37
C ALA A 161 1.68 -0.48 -2.99
N ALA A 162 2.11 0.73 -3.37
CA ALA A 162 3.40 1.27 -2.96
C ALA A 162 3.50 1.47 -1.43
N VAL A 163 2.45 1.99 -0.78
CA VAL A 163 2.38 2.06 0.68
C VAL A 163 2.47 0.67 1.30
N GLY A 164 1.69 -0.29 0.79
CA GLY A 164 1.68 -1.65 1.31
C GLY A 164 3.00 -2.41 1.09
N ILE A 165 3.73 -2.15 0.01
CA ILE A 165 5.08 -2.70 -0.21
C ILE A 165 6.04 -2.20 0.86
N GLY A 166 6.02 -0.90 1.15
CA GLY A 166 6.85 -0.32 2.21
C GLY A 166 6.54 -0.93 3.57
N PHE A 167 5.26 -1.05 3.91
CA PHE A 167 4.80 -1.67 5.15
C PHE A 167 5.29 -3.12 5.26
N LEU A 168 4.96 -3.96 4.26
CA LEU A 168 5.35 -5.37 4.22
C LEU A 168 6.86 -5.56 4.39
N THR A 169 7.65 -4.72 3.71
CA THR A 169 9.12 -4.82 3.72
C THR A 169 9.66 -4.65 5.14
N VAL A 170 9.19 -3.64 5.86
CA VAL A 170 9.74 -3.31 7.18
C VAL A 170 9.09 -4.13 8.28
N GLU A 171 7.79 -4.40 8.17
CA GLU A 171 7.07 -5.23 9.12
C GLU A 171 7.64 -6.66 9.15
N ASN A 172 7.92 -7.27 8.00
CA ASN A 172 8.56 -8.59 7.95
C ASN A 172 9.94 -8.62 8.63
N VAL A 173 10.70 -7.52 8.61
CA VAL A 173 11.94 -7.40 9.38
C VAL A 173 11.62 -7.44 10.88
N THR A 174 10.62 -6.69 11.33
CA THR A 174 10.23 -6.71 12.75
C THR A 174 9.79 -8.09 13.22
N TYR A 175 9.07 -8.86 12.39
CA TYR A 175 8.70 -10.24 12.69
C TYR A 175 9.89 -11.20 12.73
N ALA A 176 10.90 -11.01 11.88
CA ALA A 176 12.12 -11.80 11.95
C ALA A 176 12.88 -11.55 13.26
N LEU A 177 12.91 -10.30 13.72
CA LEU A 177 13.55 -9.94 14.99
C LEU A 177 12.78 -10.46 16.20
N THR A 178 11.44 -10.41 16.17
CA THR A 178 10.61 -11.03 17.21
C THR A 178 10.80 -12.54 17.25
N ALA A 179 10.81 -13.22 16.09
CA ALA A 179 11.09 -14.66 16.03
C ALA A 179 12.48 -15.00 16.62
N SER A 180 13.47 -14.13 16.39
CA SER A 180 14.80 -14.28 16.99
C SER A 180 14.77 -14.14 18.52
N SER A 181 14.11 -13.12 19.06
CA SER A 181 14.02 -12.94 20.51
C SER A 181 13.27 -14.07 21.20
N ASP A 182 12.18 -14.53 20.58
CA ASP A 182 11.35 -15.59 21.11
C ASP A 182 12.09 -16.94 21.10
N ALA A 183 12.87 -17.20 20.05
CA ALA A 183 13.71 -18.39 19.97
C ALA A 183 14.79 -18.41 21.05
N VAL A 184 15.44 -17.28 21.33
CA VAL A 184 16.41 -17.17 22.44
C VAL A 184 15.73 -17.43 23.78
N ALA A 185 14.54 -16.86 24.01
CA ALA A 185 13.80 -17.05 25.25
C ALA A 185 13.33 -18.50 25.46
N ALA A 186 13.05 -19.22 24.36
CA ALA A 186 12.57 -20.58 24.36
C ALA A 186 13.66 -21.66 24.24
N ASP A 187 14.95 -21.28 24.25
CA ASP A 187 16.08 -22.18 23.96
C ASP A 187 15.92 -22.96 22.64
N PHE A 188 15.38 -22.28 21.63
CA PHE A 188 15.12 -22.82 20.30
C PHE A 188 16.14 -22.29 19.26
N PRO A 189 16.46 -23.05 18.19
CA PRO A 189 17.38 -22.57 17.16
C PRO A 189 16.92 -21.27 16.48
N VAL A 190 17.62 -20.16 16.76
CA VAL A 190 17.29 -18.81 16.25
C VAL A 190 17.10 -18.79 14.74
N TRP A 191 18.06 -19.33 13.98
CA TRP A 191 17.99 -19.32 12.53
C TRP A 191 16.86 -20.16 11.95
N GLU A 192 16.40 -21.17 12.67
CA GLU A 192 15.23 -21.94 12.27
C GLU A 192 13.97 -21.08 12.41
N ALA A 193 13.77 -20.43 13.56
CA ALA A 193 12.62 -19.55 13.79
C ALA A 193 12.59 -18.35 12.83
N VAL A 194 13.74 -17.69 12.63
CA VAL A 194 13.88 -16.56 11.70
C VAL A 194 13.57 -17.00 10.27
N THR A 195 14.11 -18.14 9.83
CA THR A 195 13.87 -18.65 8.47
C THR A 195 12.41 -19.03 8.27
N GLN A 196 11.78 -19.70 9.24
CA GLN A 196 10.36 -20.01 9.20
C GLN A 196 9.50 -18.74 9.08
N SER A 197 9.79 -17.72 9.90
CA SER A 197 9.11 -16.42 9.83
C SER A 197 9.25 -15.77 8.45
N LEU A 198 10.47 -15.69 7.92
CA LEU A 198 10.72 -15.11 6.59
C LEU A 198 10.07 -15.91 5.46
N LEU A 199 10.04 -17.24 5.53
CA LEU A 199 9.42 -18.09 4.51
C LEU A 199 7.89 -18.00 4.56
N VAL A 200 7.28 -18.05 5.74
CA VAL A 200 5.82 -17.90 5.88
C VAL A 200 5.38 -16.54 5.35
N ARG A 201 6.03 -15.46 5.80
CA ARG A 201 5.65 -14.09 5.40
C ARG A 201 6.06 -13.78 3.95
N GLY A 202 7.14 -14.37 3.46
CA GLY A 202 7.63 -14.20 2.09
C GLY A 202 6.88 -15.03 1.05
N ALA A 203 6.45 -16.25 1.38
CA ALA A 203 5.76 -17.15 0.45
C ALA A 203 4.23 -17.10 0.59
N LEU A 204 3.71 -17.18 1.82
CA LEU A 204 2.26 -17.13 2.06
C LEU A 204 1.75 -15.69 2.15
N GLY A 205 2.58 -14.78 2.67
CA GLY A 205 2.28 -13.35 2.77
C GLY A 205 2.63 -12.56 1.52
N VAL A 206 3.07 -13.23 0.44
CA VAL A 206 3.52 -12.55 -0.77
C VAL A 206 2.39 -11.68 -1.33
N GLY A 207 2.63 -10.37 -1.33
CA GLY A 207 1.66 -9.43 -1.84
C GLY A 207 0.50 -9.08 -0.91
N SER A 208 0.41 -9.59 0.33
CA SER A 208 -0.74 -9.35 1.24
C SER A 208 -1.00 -7.85 1.46
N HIS A 209 -0.16 -7.14 2.23
CA HIS A 209 -0.36 -5.72 2.53
C HIS A 209 -0.31 -4.84 1.29
N SER A 210 0.45 -5.22 0.25
CA SER A 210 0.47 -4.48 -1.01
C SER A 210 -0.84 -4.61 -1.80
N LEU A 211 -1.49 -5.77 -1.79
CA LEU A 211 -2.81 -5.97 -2.37
C LEU A 211 -3.91 -5.37 -1.49
N TYR A 212 -3.82 -5.49 -0.16
CA TYR A 212 -4.76 -4.86 0.79
C TYR A 212 -4.79 -3.35 0.59
N ALA A 213 -3.64 -2.70 0.75
CA ALA A 213 -3.52 -1.25 0.57
C ALA A 213 -3.85 -0.83 -0.86
N GLY A 214 -3.50 -1.64 -1.87
CA GLY A 214 -3.85 -1.38 -3.27
C GLY A 214 -5.37 -1.41 -3.52
N ILE A 215 -6.08 -2.43 -3.04
CA ILE A 215 -7.54 -2.53 -3.19
C ILE A 215 -8.25 -1.43 -2.40
N ALA A 216 -7.81 -1.15 -1.16
CA ALA A 216 -8.33 -0.04 -0.37
C ALA A 216 -8.10 1.32 -1.06
N GLY A 217 -6.91 1.54 -1.59
CA GLY A 217 -6.54 2.72 -2.35
C GLY A 217 -7.35 2.88 -3.64
N PHE A 218 -7.64 1.78 -4.35
CA PHE A 218 -8.56 1.78 -5.49
C PHE A 218 -9.96 2.25 -5.09
N GLY A 219 -10.50 1.70 -3.99
CA GLY A 219 -11.79 2.09 -3.46
C GLY A 219 -11.85 3.58 -3.11
N LEU A 220 -10.82 4.08 -2.43
CA LEU A 220 -10.73 5.49 -2.04
C LEU A 220 -10.68 6.42 -3.26
N ALA A 221 -9.85 6.08 -4.26
CA ALA A 221 -9.80 6.85 -5.49
C ALA A 221 -11.11 6.76 -6.28
N ALA A 222 -11.82 5.62 -6.25
CA ALA A 222 -13.15 5.48 -6.84
C ALA A 222 -14.21 6.36 -6.16
N LEU A 223 -14.14 6.51 -4.83
CA LEU A 223 -14.98 7.44 -4.09
C LEU A 223 -14.71 8.89 -4.52
N ILE A 224 -13.45 9.31 -4.50
CA ILE A 224 -13.05 10.70 -4.81
C ILE A 224 -13.39 11.05 -6.27
N VAL A 225 -13.03 10.20 -7.23
CA VAL A 225 -13.31 10.42 -8.67
C VAL A 225 -14.81 10.26 -8.96
N GLY A 226 -15.49 9.34 -8.26
CA GLY A 226 -16.93 9.13 -8.37
C GLY A 226 -17.71 10.37 -7.95
N HIS A 227 -17.32 11.01 -6.85
CA HIS A 227 -17.90 12.26 -6.38
C HIS A 227 -17.78 13.38 -7.43
N GLN A 228 -16.59 13.57 -8.00
CA GLN A 228 -16.36 14.57 -9.06
C GLN A 228 -17.24 14.36 -10.30
N ARG A 229 -17.56 13.10 -10.62
CA ARG A 229 -18.35 12.71 -11.80
C ARG A 229 -19.85 12.55 -11.50
N ARG A 230 -20.35 13.07 -10.37
CA ARG A 230 -21.75 12.91 -9.90
C ARG A 230 -22.21 11.45 -9.82
N ARG A 231 -21.30 10.54 -9.48
CA ARG A 231 -21.54 9.10 -9.29
C ARG A 231 -21.18 8.67 -7.86
N THR A 232 -21.49 9.53 -6.88
CA THR A 232 -21.10 9.35 -5.47
C THR A 232 -21.57 8.01 -4.91
N GLY A 233 -22.82 7.60 -5.16
CA GLY A 233 -23.35 6.31 -4.64
C GLY A 233 -22.55 5.10 -5.10
N ARG A 234 -22.16 5.05 -6.39
CA ARG A 234 -21.28 3.99 -6.90
C ARG A 234 -19.88 4.08 -6.31
N GLY A 235 -19.36 5.28 -6.09
CA GLY A 235 -18.06 5.50 -5.43
C GLY A 235 -18.05 4.98 -4.00
N VAL A 236 -19.10 5.28 -3.22
CA VAL A 236 -19.29 4.80 -1.85
C VAL A 236 -19.37 3.27 -1.80
N LEU A 237 -20.18 2.66 -2.67
CA LEU A 237 -20.30 1.21 -2.73
C LEU A 237 -18.96 0.52 -3.01
N VAL A 238 -18.20 1.03 -3.99
CA VAL A 238 -16.89 0.47 -4.33
C VAL A 238 -15.89 0.64 -3.19
N PHE A 239 -15.90 1.80 -2.52
CA PHE A 239 -15.04 2.03 -1.36
C PHE A 239 -15.38 1.10 -0.20
N ALA A 240 -16.66 1.00 0.17
CA ALA A 240 -17.13 0.12 1.23
C ALA A 240 -16.80 -1.35 0.93
N ALA A 241 -17.07 -1.82 -0.30
CA ALA A 241 -16.72 -3.17 -0.73
C ALA A 241 -15.20 -3.43 -0.66
N SER A 242 -14.38 -2.43 -1.00
CA SER A 242 -12.92 -2.53 -0.90
C SER A 242 -12.48 -2.66 0.55
N LEU A 243 -13.02 -1.83 1.46
CA LEU A 243 -12.72 -1.90 2.89
C LEU A 243 -13.10 -3.25 3.50
N VAL A 244 -14.32 -3.73 3.24
CA VAL A 244 -14.77 -5.03 3.75
C VAL A 244 -13.86 -6.16 3.23
N THR A 245 -13.49 -6.13 1.94
CA THR A 245 -12.62 -7.15 1.34
C THR A 245 -11.25 -7.18 2.01
N VAL A 246 -10.62 -6.02 2.22
CA VAL A 246 -9.26 -5.97 2.77
C VAL A 246 -9.24 -6.27 4.26
N LEU A 247 -10.22 -5.80 5.02
CA LEU A 247 -10.33 -6.11 6.44
C LEU A 247 -10.60 -7.59 6.66
N ALA A 248 -11.50 -8.20 5.87
CA ALA A 248 -11.74 -9.64 5.95
C ALA A 248 -10.50 -10.46 5.58
N ALA A 249 -9.78 -10.08 4.51
CA ALA A 249 -8.57 -10.78 4.12
C ALA A 249 -7.45 -10.65 5.15
N HIS A 250 -7.31 -9.48 5.78
CA HIS A 250 -6.31 -9.23 6.81
C HIS A 250 -6.67 -9.94 8.13
N LEU A 251 -7.94 -9.90 8.55
CA LEU A 251 -8.43 -10.69 9.69
C LEU A 251 -8.13 -12.18 9.54
N LEU A 252 -8.30 -12.71 8.34
CA LEU A 252 -7.94 -14.10 8.04
C LEU A 252 -6.42 -14.28 8.05
N TRP A 253 -5.63 -13.32 7.56
CA TRP A 253 -4.17 -13.38 7.65
C TRP A 253 -3.66 -13.48 9.10
N ASP A 254 -4.35 -12.84 10.05
CA ASP A 254 -3.97 -12.85 11.47
C ASP A 254 -4.33 -14.17 12.19
N ALA A 255 -5.01 -15.11 11.53
CA ALA A 255 -5.42 -16.39 12.12
C ALA A 255 -4.29 -17.43 12.31
N GLU A 256 -3.03 -16.98 12.46
CA GLU A 256 -1.80 -17.78 12.60
C GLU A 256 -1.57 -18.83 11.50
N TRP A 257 -0.63 -18.57 10.59
CA TRP A 257 -0.28 -19.47 9.48
C TRP A 257 1.12 -20.07 9.62
N GLY A 258 1.34 -21.25 9.02
CA GLY A 258 2.61 -21.96 9.10
C GLY A 258 2.79 -23.00 8.00
N LEU A 259 4.01 -23.54 7.86
CA LEU A 259 4.37 -24.48 6.79
C LEU A 259 4.22 -25.96 7.17
N ALA A 260 3.85 -26.25 8.41
CA ALA A 260 3.83 -27.62 8.96
C ALA A 260 2.70 -28.50 8.39
N SER A 261 1.63 -27.93 7.83
CA SER A 261 0.52 -28.70 7.28
C SER A 261 -0.17 -27.99 6.10
N PRO A 262 -0.82 -28.75 5.18
CA PRO A 262 -1.63 -28.15 4.12
C PRO A 262 -2.77 -27.28 4.65
N ALA A 263 -3.33 -27.60 5.82
CA ALA A 263 -4.39 -26.81 6.45
C ALA A 263 -3.95 -25.38 6.79
N ASN A 264 -2.65 -25.18 7.03
CA ASN A 264 -2.07 -23.87 7.37
C ASN A 264 -1.55 -23.12 6.14
N VAL A 265 -1.41 -23.79 4.99
CA VAL A 265 -0.84 -23.24 3.75
C VAL A 265 -1.92 -22.91 2.72
N VAL A 266 -2.91 -23.79 2.56
CA VAL A 266 -3.92 -23.68 1.49
C VAL A 266 -4.83 -22.47 1.68
N PRO A 267 -5.38 -22.16 2.86
CA PRO A 267 -6.24 -20.99 3.04
C PRO A 267 -5.57 -19.64 2.69
N PRO A 268 -4.37 -19.28 3.21
CA PRO A 268 -3.73 -18.01 2.87
C PRO A 268 -3.36 -17.96 1.38
N ALA A 269 -2.98 -19.08 0.76
CA ALA A 269 -2.72 -19.13 -0.69
C ALA A 269 -3.97 -18.84 -1.53
N ILE A 270 -5.15 -19.36 -1.14
CA ILE A 270 -6.42 -19.07 -1.80
C ILE A 270 -6.78 -17.58 -1.66
N ILE A 271 -6.60 -17.02 -0.48
CA ILE A 271 -6.85 -15.59 -0.22
C ILE A 271 -5.94 -14.73 -1.10
N ALA A 272 -4.63 -15.01 -1.11
CA ALA A 272 -3.67 -14.31 -1.95
C ALA A 272 -4.05 -14.38 -3.44
N ALA A 273 -4.39 -15.58 -3.93
CA ALA A 273 -4.82 -15.78 -5.32
C ALA A 273 -6.09 -14.98 -5.64
N ALA A 274 -7.09 -14.98 -4.76
CA ALA A 274 -8.32 -14.22 -4.93
C ALA A 274 -8.05 -12.71 -5.03
N LEU A 275 -7.16 -12.17 -4.19
CA LEU A 275 -6.79 -10.76 -4.21
C LEU A 275 -6.00 -10.38 -5.45
N VAL A 276 -5.11 -11.25 -5.92
CA VAL A 276 -4.42 -11.08 -7.21
C VAL A 276 -5.43 -11.01 -8.35
N VAL A 277 -6.42 -11.92 -8.38
CA VAL A 277 -7.49 -11.91 -9.39
C VAL A 277 -8.31 -10.62 -9.30
N ILE A 278 -8.68 -10.17 -8.10
CA ILE A 278 -9.39 -8.89 -7.91
C ILE A 278 -8.56 -7.75 -8.48
N ALA A 279 -7.29 -7.61 -8.08
CA ALA A 279 -6.40 -6.55 -8.55
C ALA A 279 -6.23 -6.59 -10.09
N ALA A 280 -6.04 -7.78 -10.66
CA ALA A 280 -5.93 -7.99 -12.10
C ALA A 280 -7.21 -7.58 -12.84
N VAL A 281 -8.38 -7.97 -12.34
CA VAL A 281 -9.67 -7.60 -12.92
C VAL A 281 -9.88 -6.09 -12.86
N LEU A 282 -9.57 -5.45 -11.73
CA LEU A 282 -9.66 -3.99 -11.58
C LEU A 282 -8.75 -3.28 -12.60
N LEU A 283 -7.52 -3.75 -12.75
CA LEU A 283 -6.55 -3.23 -13.71
C LEU A 283 -7.04 -3.41 -15.16
N VAL A 284 -7.47 -4.60 -15.55
CA VAL A 284 -7.95 -4.90 -16.91
C VAL A 284 -9.15 -4.02 -17.25
N ARG A 285 -10.13 -3.92 -16.34
CA ARG A 285 -11.31 -3.05 -16.55
C ARG A 285 -10.93 -1.59 -16.70
N ALA A 286 -9.96 -1.12 -15.94
CA ALA A 286 -9.49 0.25 -16.06
C ALA A 286 -8.72 0.51 -17.36
N ARG A 287 -7.86 -0.42 -17.79
CA ARG A 287 -7.17 -0.35 -19.08
C ARG A 287 -8.15 -0.31 -20.25
N ARG A 288 -9.20 -1.14 -20.22
CA ARG A 288 -10.27 -1.11 -21.23
C ARG A 288 -10.94 0.26 -21.31
N ARG A 289 -11.29 0.86 -20.18
CA ARG A 289 -11.87 2.22 -20.15
C ARG A 289 -10.96 3.30 -20.69
N VAL A 290 -9.65 3.22 -20.45
CA VAL A 290 -8.69 4.17 -21.01
C VAL A 290 -8.60 4.00 -22.53
N ARG A 291 -8.53 2.75 -23.01
CA ARG A 291 -8.52 2.45 -24.44
C ARG A 291 -9.80 2.94 -25.12
N GLU A 292 -10.97 2.65 -24.57
CA GLU A 292 -12.26 3.12 -25.08
C GLU A 292 -12.31 4.65 -25.17
N ARG A 293 -11.84 5.38 -24.15
CA ARG A 293 -11.76 6.86 -24.17
C ARG A 293 -10.76 7.43 -25.17
N GLY A 294 -9.71 6.67 -25.50
CA GLY A 294 -8.75 7.03 -26.55
C GLY A 294 -9.22 6.63 -27.95
N LEU A 295 -10.14 5.67 -28.06
CA LEU A 295 -10.75 5.21 -29.30
C LEU A 295 -12.00 6.02 -29.70
N VAL A 296 -12.65 6.75 -28.78
CA VAL A 296 -13.60 7.82 -29.15
C VAL A 296 -12.76 8.94 -29.76
N PRO A 297 -12.71 9.06 -31.12
CA PRO A 297 -11.74 9.94 -31.76
C PRO A 297 -12.10 11.40 -31.47
N ALA A 298 -11.11 12.29 -31.61
CA ALA A 298 -11.31 13.74 -31.61
C ALA A 298 -12.45 14.21 -32.53
N ALA A 299 -12.84 13.40 -33.52
CA ALA A 299 -13.99 13.60 -34.40
C ALA A 299 -15.31 13.84 -33.65
N ASP A 300 -15.58 13.09 -32.58
CA ASP A 300 -16.84 13.22 -31.81
C ASP A 300 -16.86 14.48 -30.91
N ARG A 301 -15.67 14.98 -30.54
CA ARG A 301 -15.54 16.24 -29.78
C ARG A 301 -15.62 17.46 -30.69
N ALA A 302 -15.11 17.36 -31.92
CA ALA A 302 -15.24 18.39 -32.94
C ALA A 302 -16.69 18.51 -33.43
N ALA A 303 -17.38 17.39 -33.66
CA ALA A 303 -18.79 17.38 -34.03
C ALA A 303 -19.69 18.05 -32.97
N ARG A 304 -19.51 17.69 -31.69
CA ARG A 304 -20.28 18.28 -30.57
C ARG A 304 -19.94 19.74 -30.25
N ALA A 305 -18.77 20.22 -30.68
CA ALA A 305 -18.37 21.62 -30.53
C ALA A 305 -18.80 22.48 -31.73
N GLY A 306 -19.01 21.87 -32.90
CA GLY A 306 -19.58 22.53 -34.08
C GLY A 306 -21.07 22.79 -33.96
N ASP A 307 -21.82 21.88 -33.34
CA ASP A 307 -23.28 22.03 -33.16
C ASP A 307 -23.69 23.11 -32.14
N THR A 308 -22.75 23.65 -31.34
CA THR A 308 -23.01 24.71 -30.36
C THR A 308 -22.76 26.13 -30.87
N VAL A 309 -22.36 26.30 -32.15
CA VAL A 309 -22.03 27.61 -32.74
C VAL A 309 -23.04 28.02 -33.83
N SER A 310 -24.11 27.24 -34.03
CA SER A 310 -25.13 27.48 -35.06
C SER A 310 -26.53 27.78 -34.52
N GLU A 311 -26.63 28.56 -33.44
CA GLU A 311 -27.86 29.28 -33.04
C GLU A 311 -27.55 30.74 -32.70
#